data_AF-A0A7C5XX61-F1
#
_entry.id   AF-A0A7C5XX61-F1
#
_cell.length_a   1.000
_cell.length_b   1.000
_cell.length_c   1.000
_cell.angle_alpha   90.00
_cell.angle_beta   90.00
_cell.angle_gamma   90.00
#
_symmetry.space_group_name_H-M   'P 1'
#
loop_
_entity.id
_entity.type
_entity.pdbx_description
1 polymer ?
#
loop_
_entity_poly.entity_id
_entity_poly.type
_entity_poly.pdbx_seq_one_letter_code
_entity_poly.pdbx_strand_id
1 'polypeptide(L)'
;MKKILMFLALLLLFAAIPYAFAQGDAELEEVEAMDSTIGAQMRFTQLEKSITQNIMRGQTVVDEILQEDENADVAGLEAILAELEILRREASGFEPTGIAEDDARLFVDAKLDAVALSQEFRTLAREMVSPEQADAIRNRTRYKNQTGLEEVSGEINALKNQYNAQVMQKIMYKAQIENPVLAESIESGGMTVNQAMEQLKTQLRSMSAEGQDNMGLMLGEDANKKKVFGQAVMEKVKTNQAERVQSRSEERVMNAQKLEVSARVMEKLQARFGKTPAGIGLDVAGHAQAGKPDDSGQAQAGKPDDAGKKPDSIPASGGGKQ
;
A
#
# COMPACT_ATOMS: atom_id res chain seq x y z
N MET A 1 -16.69 -7.90 37.85
CA MET A 1 -17.31 -7.15 36.74
C MET A 1 -16.40 -6.08 36.12
N LYS A 2 -15.69 -5.23 36.89
CA LYS A 2 -14.73 -4.26 36.33
C LYS A 2 -13.61 -4.88 35.46
N LYS A 3 -13.11 -6.07 35.82
CA LYS A 3 -12.08 -6.81 35.04
C LYS A 3 -12.57 -7.26 33.65
N ILE A 4 -13.84 -7.62 33.50
CA ILE A 4 -14.44 -8.03 32.20
C ILE A 4 -14.69 -6.80 31.31
N LEU A 5 -15.11 -5.67 31.90
CA LEU A 5 -15.32 -4.43 31.16
C LEU A 5 -14.01 -3.82 30.61
N MET A 6 -12.90 -3.98 31.35
CA MET A 6 -11.57 -3.51 30.93
C MET A 6 -10.96 -4.37 29.81
N PHE A 7 -11.20 -5.69 29.84
CA PHE A 7 -10.86 -6.61 28.75
C PHE A 7 -11.64 -6.28 27.46
N LEU A 8 -12.90 -5.85 27.56
CA LEU A 8 -13.71 -5.41 26.41
C LEU A 8 -13.19 -4.10 25.78
N ALA A 9 -12.71 -3.17 26.60
CA ALA A 9 -12.09 -1.92 26.15
C ALA A 9 -10.71 -2.13 25.50
N LEU A 10 -9.99 -3.17 25.91
CA LEU A 10 -8.75 -3.62 25.25
C LEU A 10 -9.06 -4.25 23.87
N LEU A 11 -10.13 -5.03 23.78
CA LEU A 11 -10.65 -5.58 22.52
C LEU A 11 -11.09 -4.48 21.55
N LEU A 12 -11.65 -3.38 22.06
CA LEU A 12 -12.03 -2.20 21.29
C LEU A 12 -10.85 -1.39 20.72
N LEU A 13 -9.66 -1.46 21.34
CA LEU A 13 -8.47 -0.73 20.88
C LEU A 13 -7.63 -1.50 19.85
N PHE A 14 -7.73 -2.82 19.81
CA PHE A 14 -7.32 -3.63 18.65
C PHE A 14 -8.39 -3.70 17.56
N ALA A 15 -9.65 -3.45 17.91
CA ALA A 15 -10.74 -3.18 16.98
C ALA A 15 -10.79 -1.73 16.48
N ALA A 16 -9.75 -0.92 16.76
CA ALA A 16 -9.56 0.41 16.17
C ALA A 16 -8.65 0.36 14.92
N ILE A 17 -8.65 -0.76 14.18
CA ILE A 17 -8.86 -0.65 12.73
C ILE A 17 -10.18 0.12 12.63
N PRO A 18 -10.35 1.20 11.83
CA PRO A 18 -11.68 1.78 11.65
C PRO A 18 -12.65 0.61 11.43
N TYR A 19 -13.53 0.42 12.42
CA TYR A 19 -14.58 -0.59 12.42
C TYR A 19 -15.61 -0.10 11.39
N ALA A 20 -15.18 0.01 10.15
CA ALA A 20 -15.97 0.05 8.94
C ALA A 20 -16.44 -1.38 8.60
N PHE A 21 -16.63 -2.21 9.63
CA PHE A 21 -17.34 -3.48 9.59
C PHE A 21 -18.86 -3.23 9.65
N ALA A 22 -19.36 -2.27 8.86
CA ALA A 22 -20.70 -2.37 8.32
C ALA A 22 -20.62 -3.39 7.17
N GLN A 23 -20.66 -4.67 7.54
CA GLN A 23 -20.25 -5.89 6.81
C GLN A 23 -20.90 -6.17 5.43
N GLY A 24 -21.64 -5.23 4.86
CA GLY A 24 -22.17 -5.36 3.50
C GLY A 24 -21.55 -4.33 2.58
N ASP A 25 -21.79 -3.06 2.88
CA ASP A 25 -21.56 -1.98 1.91
C ASP A 25 -20.08 -1.60 1.80
N ALA A 26 -19.31 -1.64 2.90
CA ALA A 26 -17.89 -1.29 2.89
C ALA A 26 -17.02 -2.31 2.13
N GLU A 27 -17.32 -3.61 2.24
CA GLU A 27 -16.62 -4.66 1.48
C GLU A 27 -16.97 -4.60 0.00
N LEU A 28 -18.22 -4.27 -0.33
CA LEU A 28 -18.62 -4.03 -1.71
C LEU A 28 -17.88 -2.82 -2.30
N GLU A 29 -17.82 -1.69 -1.60
CA GLU A 29 -17.06 -0.51 -2.04
C GLU A 29 -15.55 -0.78 -2.25
N GLU A 30 -14.97 -1.73 -1.50
CA GLU A 30 -13.60 -2.17 -1.70
C GLU A 30 -13.43 -2.96 -3.00
N VAL A 31 -14.32 -3.91 -3.25
CA VAL A 31 -14.34 -4.72 -4.47
C VAL A 31 -14.68 -3.88 -5.70
N GLU A 32 -15.56 -2.89 -5.58
CA GLU A 32 -15.93 -2.01 -6.67
C GLU A 32 -14.76 -1.18 -7.22
N ALA A 33 -13.79 -0.85 -6.36
CA ALA A 33 -12.59 -0.15 -6.80
C ALA A 33 -11.69 -1.02 -7.69
N MET A 34 -11.85 -2.35 -7.64
CA MET A 34 -11.06 -3.31 -8.43
C MET A 34 -11.45 -3.34 -9.91
N ASP A 35 -12.57 -2.70 -10.29
CA ASP A 35 -12.95 -2.47 -11.69
C ASP A 35 -11.96 -1.53 -12.43
N SER A 36 -11.02 -0.92 -11.70
CA SER A 36 -9.93 -0.11 -12.23
C SER A 36 -8.59 -0.62 -11.73
N THR A 37 -7.57 -0.63 -12.59
CA THR A 37 -6.20 -0.96 -12.20
C THR A 37 -5.66 -0.02 -11.13
N ILE A 38 -5.95 1.28 -11.23
CA ILE A 38 -5.56 2.30 -10.22
C ILE A 38 -6.29 2.04 -8.91
N GLY A 39 -7.58 1.71 -8.99
CA GLY A 39 -8.39 1.39 -7.82
C GLY A 39 -7.92 0.11 -7.12
N ALA A 40 -7.53 -0.92 -7.89
CA ALA A 40 -6.93 -2.13 -7.36
C ALA A 40 -5.61 -1.85 -6.65
N GLN A 41 -4.71 -1.13 -7.31
CA GLN A 41 -3.42 -0.73 -6.73
C GLN A 41 -3.62 0.07 -5.43
N MET A 42 -4.52 1.06 -5.43
CA MET A 42 -4.90 1.83 -4.23
C MET A 42 -5.33 0.91 -3.08
N ARG A 43 -6.16 -0.09 -3.35
CA ARG A 43 -6.67 -1.00 -2.32
C ARG A 43 -5.58 -1.91 -1.78
N PHE A 44 -4.70 -2.43 -2.63
CA PHE A 44 -3.55 -3.21 -2.18
C PHE A 44 -2.55 -2.38 -1.36
N THR A 45 -2.28 -1.13 -1.72
CA THR A 45 -1.45 -0.21 -0.89
C THR A 45 -2.12 0.09 0.46
N GLN A 46 -3.47 0.20 0.51
CA GLN A 46 -4.20 0.32 1.78
C GLN A 46 -4.07 -0.93 2.66
N LEU A 47 -4.12 -2.12 2.04
CA LEU A 47 -3.90 -3.38 2.74
C LEU A 47 -2.47 -3.49 3.27
N GLU A 48 -1.47 -3.16 2.44
CA GLU A 48 -0.06 -3.09 2.84
C GLU A 48 0.10 -2.21 4.09
N LYS A 49 -0.44 -0.98 4.07
CA LYS A 49 -0.41 -0.08 5.23
C LYS A 49 -1.02 -0.72 6.48
N SER A 50 -2.17 -1.39 6.34
CA SER A 50 -2.83 -2.05 7.46
C SER A 50 -1.99 -3.21 8.02
N ILE A 51 -1.38 -4.01 7.16
CA ILE A 51 -0.51 -5.11 7.57
C ILE A 51 0.73 -4.57 8.28
N THR A 52 1.38 -3.54 7.71
CA THR A 52 2.55 -2.88 8.33
C THR A 52 2.22 -2.35 9.73
N GLN A 53 1.06 -1.72 9.90
CA GLN A 53 0.58 -1.30 11.23
C GLN A 53 0.46 -2.46 12.21
N ASN A 54 -0.10 -3.59 11.76
CA ASN A 54 -0.26 -4.76 12.61
C ASN A 54 1.09 -5.39 12.99
N ILE A 55 2.05 -5.43 12.06
CA ILE A 55 3.41 -5.90 12.33
C ILE A 55 4.09 -5.00 13.38
N MET A 56 4.07 -3.68 13.20
CA MET A 56 4.68 -2.74 14.15
C MET A 56 4.08 -2.85 15.56
N ARG A 57 2.75 -3.05 15.63
CA ARG A 57 2.03 -3.30 16.88
C ARG A 57 2.45 -4.60 17.51
N GLY A 58 2.48 -5.68 16.74
CA GLY A 58 2.85 -7.00 17.22
C GLY A 58 4.29 -7.07 17.69
N GLN A 59 5.22 -6.42 16.99
CA GLN A 59 6.61 -6.27 17.46
C GLN A 59 6.67 -5.58 18.81
N THR A 60 5.89 -4.51 19.01
CA THR A 60 5.83 -3.81 20.31
C THR A 60 5.26 -4.70 21.42
N VAL A 61 4.36 -5.63 21.09
CA VAL A 61 3.85 -6.62 22.05
C VAL A 61 4.96 -7.61 22.44
N VAL A 62 5.68 -8.16 21.45
CA VAL A 62 6.80 -9.09 21.69
C VAL A 62 7.90 -8.41 22.51
N ASP A 63 8.27 -7.18 22.17
CA ASP A 63 9.24 -6.36 22.92
C ASP A 63 8.85 -6.23 24.40
N GLU A 64 7.56 -6.00 24.71
CA GLU A 64 7.08 -5.84 26.09
C GLU A 64 7.10 -7.16 26.88
N ILE A 65 6.74 -8.27 26.23
CA ILE A 65 6.80 -9.60 26.85
C ILE A 65 8.25 -9.92 27.23
N LEU A 66 9.19 -9.75 26.29
CA LEU A 66 10.61 -10.03 26.51
C LEU A 66 11.28 -9.07 27.50
N GLN A 67 10.77 -7.84 27.62
CA GLN A 67 11.27 -6.89 28.61
C GLN A 67 10.91 -7.31 30.05
N GLU A 68 9.79 -8.00 30.25
CA GLU A 68 9.39 -8.53 31.57
C GLU A 68 10.05 -9.88 31.87
N ASP A 69 10.12 -10.76 30.86
CA ASP A 69 10.80 -12.05 30.93
C ASP A 69 11.58 -12.32 29.63
N GLU A 70 12.90 -12.14 29.69
CA GLU A 70 13.81 -12.34 28.55
C GLU A 70 13.80 -13.79 28.02
N ASN A 71 13.31 -14.76 28.82
CA ASN A 71 13.24 -16.17 28.43
C ASN A 71 11.82 -16.62 28.04
N ALA A 72 10.86 -15.69 27.93
CA ALA A 72 9.51 -16.02 27.50
C ALA A 72 9.51 -16.64 26.09
N ASP A 73 8.77 -17.73 25.92
CA ASP A 73 8.63 -18.40 24.62
C ASP A 73 7.67 -17.61 23.71
N VAL A 74 8.24 -16.71 22.91
CA VAL A 74 7.50 -15.87 21.94
C VAL A 74 7.53 -16.43 20.52
N ALA A 75 8.04 -17.65 20.30
CA ALA A 75 8.27 -18.20 18.97
C ALA A 75 7.00 -18.24 18.10
N GLY A 76 5.86 -18.56 18.70
CA GLY A 76 4.56 -18.55 18.01
C GLY A 76 4.12 -17.16 17.55
N LEU A 77 4.38 -16.12 18.36
CA LEU A 77 4.08 -14.74 17.99
C LEU A 77 4.99 -14.25 16.85
N GLU A 78 6.28 -14.57 16.92
CA GLU A 78 7.26 -14.21 15.89
C GLU A 78 6.98 -14.89 14.55
N ALA A 79 6.57 -16.17 14.56
CA ALA A 79 6.15 -16.90 13.37
C ALA A 79 4.98 -16.19 12.66
N ILE A 80 3.95 -15.77 13.41
CA ILE A 80 2.80 -15.05 12.83
C ILE A 80 3.22 -13.67 12.28
N LEU A 81 4.15 -12.97 12.93
CA LEU A 81 4.67 -11.70 12.41
C LEU A 81 5.47 -11.90 11.11
N ALA A 82 6.22 -13.00 11.00
CA ALA A 82 6.91 -13.36 9.76
C ALA A 82 5.92 -13.67 8.63
N GLU A 83 4.80 -14.35 8.93
CA GLU A 83 3.74 -14.57 7.93
C GLU A 83 3.05 -13.28 7.49
N LEU A 84 2.75 -12.37 8.42
CA LEU A 84 2.23 -11.04 8.08
C LEU A 84 3.22 -10.26 7.20
N GLU A 85 4.53 -10.38 7.47
CA GLU A 85 5.58 -9.74 6.69
C GLU A 85 5.67 -10.29 5.26
N ILE A 86 5.45 -11.60 5.06
CA ILE A 86 5.35 -12.20 3.72
C ILE A 86 4.13 -11.61 2.99
N LEU A 87 2.97 -11.61 3.63
CA LEU A 87 1.73 -11.07 3.07
C LEU A 87 1.82 -9.57 2.76
N ARG A 88 2.56 -8.80 3.56
CA ARG A 88 2.86 -7.39 3.29
C ARG A 88 3.63 -7.25 1.98
N ARG A 89 4.65 -8.08 1.74
CA ARG A 89 5.44 -8.04 0.50
C ARG A 89 4.63 -8.43 -0.72
N GLU A 90 3.75 -9.42 -0.58
CA GLU A 90 2.80 -9.79 -1.63
C GLU A 90 1.86 -8.62 -1.98
N ALA A 91 1.35 -7.91 -0.97
CA ALA A 91 0.50 -6.73 -1.19
C ALA A 91 1.27 -5.55 -1.82
N SER A 92 2.50 -5.30 -1.37
CA SER A 92 3.36 -4.23 -1.88
C SER A 92 3.82 -4.48 -3.32
N GLY A 93 4.08 -5.74 -3.66
CA GLY A 93 4.49 -6.16 -5.01
C GLY A 93 3.32 -6.46 -5.96
N PHE A 94 2.09 -6.11 -5.59
CA PHE A 94 0.93 -6.39 -6.41
C PHE A 94 0.92 -5.56 -7.70
N GLU A 95 0.82 -6.26 -8.83
CA GLU A 95 0.60 -5.65 -10.14
C GLU A 95 -0.82 -6.01 -10.62
N PRO A 96 -1.70 -5.02 -10.88
CA PRO A 96 -3.04 -5.27 -11.38
C PRO A 96 -3.02 -6.08 -12.68
N THR A 97 -3.79 -7.15 -12.75
CA THR A 97 -3.88 -7.99 -13.95
C THR A 97 -4.72 -7.34 -15.05
N GLY A 98 -5.56 -6.36 -14.68
CA GLY A 98 -6.57 -5.76 -15.54
C GLY A 98 -7.86 -6.60 -15.64
N ILE A 99 -7.90 -7.75 -14.96
CA ILE A 99 -9.10 -8.58 -14.81
C ILE A 99 -9.67 -8.32 -13.42
N ALA A 100 -10.70 -7.48 -13.36
CA ALA A 100 -11.29 -7.02 -12.10
C ALA A 100 -11.68 -8.15 -11.13
N GLU A 101 -12.20 -9.27 -11.66
CA GLU A 101 -12.59 -10.42 -10.84
C GLU A 101 -11.37 -11.10 -10.18
N ASP A 102 -10.26 -11.23 -10.90
CA ASP A 102 -9.05 -11.84 -10.37
C ASP A 102 -8.37 -10.92 -9.34
N ASP A 103 -8.26 -9.62 -9.65
CA ASP A 103 -7.68 -8.62 -8.76
C ASP A 103 -8.51 -8.51 -7.46
N ALA A 104 -9.83 -8.47 -7.57
CA ALA A 104 -10.71 -8.45 -6.42
C ALA A 104 -10.63 -9.74 -5.59
N ARG A 105 -10.57 -10.91 -6.24
CA ARG A 105 -10.40 -12.18 -5.55
C ARG A 105 -9.10 -12.17 -4.74
N LEU A 106 -7.97 -11.83 -5.37
CA LEU A 106 -6.66 -11.76 -4.72
C LEU A 106 -6.67 -10.79 -3.53
N PHE A 107 -7.30 -9.63 -3.69
CA PHE A 107 -7.39 -8.65 -2.61
C PHE A 107 -8.17 -9.17 -1.40
N VAL A 108 -9.39 -9.69 -1.62
CA VAL A 108 -10.23 -10.19 -0.52
C VAL A 108 -9.53 -11.36 0.16
N ASP A 109 -8.90 -12.21 -0.63
CA ASP A 109 -8.11 -13.35 -0.17
C ASP A 109 -6.95 -12.92 0.74
N ALA A 110 -6.12 -11.95 0.32
CA ALA A 110 -5.03 -11.42 1.12
C ALA A 110 -5.55 -10.70 2.38
N LYS A 111 -6.66 -9.97 2.27
CA LYS A 111 -7.30 -9.28 3.41
C LYS A 111 -7.76 -10.29 4.47
N LEU A 112 -8.42 -11.37 4.06
CA LEU A 112 -8.91 -12.39 5.00
C LEU A 112 -7.75 -13.08 5.73
N ASP A 113 -6.66 -13.34 5.03
CA ASP A 113 -5.43 -13.89 5.62
C ASP A 113 -4.83 -12.96 6.66
N ALA A 114 -4.69 -11.68 6.33
CA ALA A 114 -4.19 -10.66 7.26
C ALA A 114 -5.06 -10.59 8.52
N VAL A 115 -6.38 -10.69 8.36
CA VAL A 115 -7.34 -10.72 9.47
C VAL A 115 -7.15 -11.96 10.33
N ALA A 116 -7.06 -13.15 9.73
CA ALA A 116 -6.88 -14.41 10.43
C ALA A 116 -5.59 -14.43 11.26
N LEU A 117 -4.46 -14.10 10.64
CA LEU A 117 -3.16 -13.98 11.31
C LEU A 117 -3.21 -12.97 12.46
N SER A 118 -3.84 -11.81 12.23
CA SER A 118 -3.98 -10.80 13.27
C SER A 118 -4.86 -11.26 14.44
N GLN A 119 -5.83 -12.15 14.21
CA GLN A 119 -6.68 -12.74 15.25
C GLN A 119 -5.93 -13.82 16.03
N GLU A 120 -5.16 -14.65 15.34
CA GLU A 120 -4.31 -15.68 15.93
C GLU A 120 -3.25 -15.05 16.84
N PHE A 121 -2.53 -14.03 16.35
CA PHE A 121 -1.57 -13.27 17.13
C PHE A 121 -2.19 -12.72 18.42
N ARG A 122 -3.38 -12.12 18.30
CA ARG A 122 -4.11 -11.57 19.45
C ARG A 122 -4.53 -12.62 20.46
N THR A 123 -4.84 -13.82 19.99
CA THR A 123 -5.24 -14.93 20.85
C THR A 123 -4.05 -15.43 21.65
N LEU A 124 -2.93 -15.70 20.99
CA LEU A 124 -1.69 -16.13 21.64
C LEU A 124 -1.15 -15.04 22.59
N ALA A 125 -1.08 -13.78 22.14
CA ALA A 125 -0.55 -12.69 22.93
C ALA A 125 -1.37 -12.44 24.21
N ARG A 126 -2.68 -12.68 24.19
CA ARG A 126 -3.55 -12.49 25.36
C ARG A 126 -3.18 -13.40 26.52
N GLU A 127 -2.65 -14.58 26.23
CA GLU A 127 -2.23 -15.54 27.24
C GLU A 127 -0.91 -15.14 27.91
N MET A 128 -0.14 -14.27 27.24
CA MET A 128 1.21 -13.84 27.67
C MET A 128 1.25 -12.42 28.24
N VAL A 129 0.26 -11.58 27.91
CA VAL A 129 0.25 -10.16 28.26
C VAL A 129 -0.61 -9.88 29.49
N SER A 130 0.01 -9.35 30.55
CA SER A 130 -0.67 -8.85 31.75
C SER A 130 -1.45 -7.55 31.45
N PRO A 131 -2.48 -7.21 32.27
CA PRO A 131 -3.19 -5.95 32.13
C PRO A 131 -2.29 -4.70 32.18
N GLU A 132 -1.26 -4.73 33.02
CA GLU A 132 -0.28 -3.65 33.17
C GLU A 132 0.57 -3.48 31.90
N GLN A 133 1.07 -4.58 31.32
CA GLN A 133 1.78 -4.59 30.04
C GLN A 133 0.89 -4.06 28.91
N ALA A 134 -0.40 -4.42 28.92
CA ALA A 134 -1.33 -3.99 27.88
C ALA A 134 -1.47 -2.46 27.80
N ASP A 135 -1.43 -1.75 28.93
CA ASP A 135 -1.43 -0.29 28.96
C ASP A 135 -0.09 0.31 28.49
N ALA A 136 1.04 -0.32 28.82
CA ALA A 136 2.35 0.09 28.32
C ALA A 136 2.44 -0.05 26.78
N ILE A 137 2.02 -1.19 26.24
CA ILE A 137 1.94 -1.46 24.80
C ILE A 137 1.08 -0.41 24.10
N ARG A 138 -0.09 -0.08 24.66
CA ARG A 138 -1.00 0.95 24.12
C ARG A 138 -0.31 2.31 23.99
N ASN A 139 0.42 2.73 25.01
CA ASN A 139 1.10 4.01 25.02
C ASN A 139 2.26 4.06 24.00
N ARG A 140 3.09 3.01 23.93
CA ARG A 140 4.19 2.93 22.94
C ARG A 140 3.69 2.91 21.50
N THR A 141 2.64 2.13 21.26
CA THR A 141 2.05 1.96 19.92
C THR A 141 1.52 3.28 19.35
N ARG A 142 0.94 4.14 20.20
CA ARG A 142 0.39 5.44 19.75
C ARG A 142 1.47 6.35 19.16
N TYR A 143 2.68 6.30 19.68
CA TYR A 143 3.81 7.11 19.20
C TYR A 143 4.43 6.57 17.91
N LYS A 144 4.69 5.24 17.86
CA LYS A 144 5.32 4.60 16.68
C LYS A 144 4.46 4.67 15.40
N ASN A 145 3.13 4.68 15.52
CA ASN A 145 2.23 4.70 14.34
C ASN A 145 2.24 6.02 13.55
N GLN A 146 2.81 7.10 14.09
CA GLN A 146 2.76 8.42 13.45
C GLN A 146 3.87 8.63 12.40
N THR A 147 5.06 8.08 12.61
CA THR A 147 6.24 8.40 11.80
C THR A 147 6.62 7.33 10.77
N GLY A 148 6.17 6.08 10.94
CA GLY A 148 6.59 4.96 10.08
C GLY A 148 5.78 4.73 8.81
N LEU A 149 4.74 5.52 8.54
CA LEU A 149 3.74 5.23 7.50
C LEU A 149 3.44 6.42 6.59
N GLU A 150 4.23 7.49 6.67
CA GLU A 150 4.01 8.72 5.92
C GLU A 150 4.11 8.49 4.41
N GLU A 151 5.11 7.72 3.97
CA GLU A 151 5.34 7.37 2.57
C GLU A 151 4.15 6.61 1.97
N VAL A 152 3.78 5.47 2.57
CA VAL A 152 2.62 4.66 2.13
C VAL A 152 1.32 5.47 2.20
N SER A 153 1.19 6.38 3.18
CA SER A 153 0.03 7.28 3.24
C SER A 153 0.01 8.30 2.11
N GLY A 154 1.17 8.84 1.72
CA GLY A 154 1.32 9.72 0.57
C GLY A 154 0.93 9.03 -0.73
N GLU A 155 1.42 7.80 -0.92
CA GLU A 155 1.08 6.96 -2.08
C GLU A 155 -0.42 6.66 -2.16
N ILE A 156 -1.04 6.23 -1.04
CA ILE A 156 -2.50 6.01 -0.98
C ILE A 156 -3.27 7.27 -1.38
N ASN A 157 -2.83 8.44 -0.92
CA ASN A 157 -3.50 9.70 -1.26
C ASN A 157 -3.34 10.04 -2.75
N ALA A 158 -2.16 9.82 -3.34
CA ALA A 158 -1.93 10.02 -4.76
C ALA A 158 -2.80 9.07 -5.62
N LEU A 159 -2.79 7.77 -5.31
CA LEU A 159 -3.61 6.76 -6.00
C LEU A 159 -5.11 7.04 -5.83
N LYS A 160 -5.53 7.47 -4.63
CA LYS A 160 -6.92 7.88 -4.37
C LYS A 160 -7.33 9.07 -5.24
N ASN A 161 -6.47 10.07 -5.37
CA ASN A 161 -6.75 11.24 -6.21
C ASN A 161 -6.84 10.85 -7.68
N GLN A 162 -5.93 10.01 -8.19
CA GLN A 162 -5.98 9.47 -9.54
C GLN A 162 -7.24 8.65 -9.81
N TYR A 163 -7.58 7.71 -8.92
CA TYR A 163 -8.80 6.92 -9.03
C TYR A 163 -10.05 7.79 -9.04
N ASN A 164 -10.12 8.77 -8.13
CA ASN A 164 -11.24 9.70 -8.06
C ASN A 164 -11.38 10.56 -9.32
N ALA A 165 -10.24 11.03 -9.88
CA ALA A 165 -10.23 11.76 -11.13
C ALA A 165 -10.75 10.90 -12.29
N GLN A 166 -10.31 9.64 -12.38
CA GLN A 166 -10.77 8.68 -13.39
C GLN A 166 -12.28 8.41 -13.26
N VAL A 167 -12.79 8.23 -12.03
CA VAL A 167 -14.23 8.06 -11.78
C VAL A 167 -15.00 9.30 -12.23
N MET A 168 -14.49 10.50 -11.91
CA MET A 168 -15.12 11.76 -12.33
C MET A 168 -15.13 11.89 -13.86
N GLN A 169 -14.04 11.56 -14.55
CA GLN A 169 -13.98 11.56 -16.02
C GLN A 169 -15.03 10.61 -16.62
N LYS A 170 -15.19 9.41 -16.07
CA LYS A 170 -16.21 8.44 -16.52
C LYS A 170 -17.63 9.01 -16.37
N ILE A 171 -17.90 9.70 -15.25
CA ILE A 171 -19.19 10.35 -15.01
C ILE A 171 -19.42 11.50 -16.01
N MET A 172 -18.44 12.39 -16.19
CA MET A 172 -18.53 13.51 -17.13
C MET A 172 -18.72 13.04 -18.57
N TYR A 173 -17.99 11.99 -18.99
CA TYR A 173 -18.13 11.37 -20.29
C TYR A 173 -19.56 10.84 -20.51
N LYS A 174 -20.12 10.11 -19.55
CA LYS A 174 -21.52 9.63 -19.61
C LYS A 174 -22.53 10.78 -19.66
N ALA A 175 -22.25 11.89 -18.97
CA ALA A 175 -23.06 13.09 -19.00
C ALA A 175 -22.87 13.94 -20.26
N GLN A 176 -21.93 13.58 -21.15
CA GLN A 176 -21.51 14.38 -22.30
C GLN A 176 -21.05 15.81 -21.90
N ILE A 177 -20.40 15.91 -20.75
CA ILE A 177 -19.85 17.15 -20.21
C ILE A 177 -18.35 17.16 -20.46
N GLU A 178 -17.88 18.13 -21.25
CA GLU A 178 -16.46 18.34 -21.51
C GLU A 178 -15.87 19.34 -20.52
N ASN A 179 -15.30 18.84 -19.42
CA ASN A 179 -14.64 19.67 -18.42
C ASN A 179 -13.38 18.99 -17.84
N PRO A 180 -12.26 18.96 -18.58
CA PRO A 180 -11.04 18.27 -18.15
C PRO A 180 -10.45 18.87 -16.86
N VAL A 181 -10.67 20.17 -16.62
CA VAL A 181 -10.15 20.91 -15.46
C VAL A 181 -10.61 20.30 -14.14
N LEU A 182 -11.84 19.77 -14.09
CA LEU A 182 -12.36 19.10 -12.89
C LEU A 182 -11.54 17.87 -12.52
N ALA A 183 -11.23 17.03 -13.51
CA ALA A 183 -10.46 15.81 -13.28
C ALA A 183 -9.02 16.11 -12.89
N GLU A 184 -8.36 17.04 -13.61
CA GLU A 184 -6.99 17.48 -13.30
C GLU A 184 -6.88 18.10 -11.89
N SER A 185 -7.90 18.86 -11.48
CA SER A 185 -7.95 19.45 -10.13
C SER A 185 -8.10 18.39 -9.04
N ILE A 186 -8.83 17.30 -9.30
CA ILE A 186 -8.93 16.17 -8.36
C ILE A 186 -7.60 15.41 -8.32
N GLU A 187 -7.02 15.10 -9.46
CA GLU A 187 -5.79 14.32 -9.59
C GLU A 187 -4.62 14.98 -8.85
N SER A 188 -4.48 16.30 -9.01
CA SER A 188 -3.48 17.11 -8.30
C SER A 188 -3.79 17.34 -6.82
N GLY A 189 -4.96 16.93 -6.32
CA GLY A 189 -5.40 17.17 -4.94
C GLY A 189 -5.85 18.61 -4.66
N GLY A 190 -5.96 19.47 -5.68
CA GLY A 190 -6.48 20.83 -5.56
C GLY A 190 -7.99 20.91 -5.30
N MET A 191 -8.72 19.81 -5.57
CA MET A 191 -10.16 19.71 -5.38
C MET A 191 -10.57 18.33 -4.83
N THR A 192 -11.53 18.31 -3.90
CA THR A 192 -12.15 17.08 -3.42
C THR A 192 -13.27 16.60 -4.37
N VAL A 193 -13.57 15.29 -4.36
CA VAL A 193 -14.69 14.72 -5.15
C VAL A 193 -16.01 15.43 -4.85
N ASN A 194 -16.29 15.78 -3.59
CA ASN A 194 -17.52 16.47 -3.23
C ASN A 194 -17.63 17.84 -3.88
N GLN A 195 -16.54 18.62 -3.92
CA GLN A 195 -16.52 19.91 -4.59
C GLN A 195 -16.73 19.76 -6.09
N ALA A 196 -16.07 18.78 -6.72
CA ALA A 196 -16.25 18.50 -8.14
C ALA A 196 -17.68 18.04 -8.45
N MET A 197 -18.29 17.24 -7.59
CA MET A 197 -19.68 16.81 -7.71
C MET A 197 -20.67 17.99 -7.61
N GLU A 198 -20.43 18.98 -6.75
CA GLU A 198 -21.27 20.18 -6.69
C GLU A 198 -21.16 21.05 -7.96
N GLN A 199 -19.96 21.17 -8.53
CA GLN A 199 -19.77 21.83 -9.82
C GLN A 199 -20.48 21.06 -10.95
N LEU A 200 -20.33 19.74 -10.97
CA LEU A 200 -21.01 18.88 -11.93
C LEU A 200 -22.53 18.99 -11.81
N LYS A 201 -23.09 18.97 -10.60
CA LYS A 201 -24.54 19.16 -10.36
C LYS A 201 -25.04 20.49 -10.94
N THR A 202 -24.25 21.56 -10.83
CA THR A 202 -24.60 22.86 -11.40
C THR A 202 -24.67 22.79 -12.93
N GLN A 203 -23.74 22.08 -13.56
CA GLN A 203 -23.76 21.84 -15.01
C GLN A 203 -24.93 20.94 -15.44
N LEU A 204 -25.18 19.85 -14.70
CA LEU A 204 -26.33 18.96 -14.95
C LEU A 204 -27.67 19.69 -14.85
N ARG A 205 -27.82 20.65 -13.93
CA ARG A 205 -29.04 21.47 -13.81
C ARG A 205 -29.33 22.32 -15.04
N SER A 206 -28.31 22.61 -15.86
CA SER A 206 -28.48 23.33 -17.13
C SER A 206 -28.85 22.42 -18.30
N MET A 207 -28.80 21.09 -18.11
CA MET A 207 -29.28 20.12 -19.09
C MET A 207 -30.81 20.08 -19.15
N SER A 208 -31.35 19.55 -20.24
CA SER A 208 -32.78 19.24 -20.33
C SER A 208 -33.20 18.22 -19.27
N ALA A 209 -34.48 18.23 -18.88
CA ALA A 209 -35.03 17.25 -17.95
C ALA A 209 -34.81 15.80 -18.43
N GLU A 210 -35.00 15.55 -19.73
CA GLU A 210 -34.71 14.25 -20.36
C GLU A 210 -33.23 13.86 -20.22
N GLY A 211 -32.30 14.81 -20.36
CA GLY A 211 -30.87 14.57 -20.17
C GLY A 211 -30.53 14.25 -18.71
N GLN A 212 -31.18 14.90 -17.75
CA GLN A 212 -31.02 14.61 -16.32
C GLN A 212 -31.55 13.22 -15.97
N ASP A 213 -32.73 12.85 -16.47
CA ASP A 213 -33.35 11.55 -16.24
C ASP A 213 -32.50 10.42 -16.84
N ASN A 214 -32.02 10.58 -18.07
CA ASN A 214 -31.15 9.61 -18.72
C ASN A 214 -29.83 9.43 -17.94
N MET A 215 -29.23 10.52 -17.47
CA MET A 215 -28.02 10.44 -16.63
C MET A 215 -28.28 9.69 -15.32
N GLY A 216 -29.42 9.97 -14.67
CA GLY A 216 -29.85 9.26 -13.46
C GLY A 216 -29.97 7.75 -13.69
N LEU A 217 -30.59 7.34 -14.80
CA LEU A 217 -30.71 5.93 -15.19
C LEU A 217 -29.34 5.29 -15.44
N MET A 218 -28.46 5.95 -16.20
CA MET A 218 -27.12 5.43 -16.50
C MET A 218 -26.25 5.26 -15.24
N LEU A 219 -26.32 6.21 -14.30
CA LEU A 219 -25.61 6.11 -13.03
C LEU A 219 -26.20 5.00 -12.14
N GLY A 220 -27.53 4.88 -12.09
CA GLY A 220 -28.20 3.81 -11.35
C GLY A 220 -27.87 2.42 -11.89
N GLU A 221 -27.79 2.26 -13.21
CA GLU A 221 -27.38 1.00 -13.84
C GLU A 221 -25.93 0.62 -13.52
N ASP A 222 -25.00 1.58 -13.58
CA ASP A 222 -23.58 1.35 -13.24
C ASP A 222 -23.42 0.95 -11.77
N ALA A 223 -24.13 1.63 -10.87
CA ALA A 223 -24.14 1.31 -9.44
C ALA A 223 -24.69 -0.12 -9.17
N ASN A 224 -25.78 -0.50 -9.86
CA ASN A 224 -26.34 -1.84 -9.73
C ASN A 224 -25.39 -2.92 -10.27
N LYS A 225 -24.73 -2.68 -11.41
CA LYS A 225 -23.74 -3.61 -11.99
C LYS A 225 -22.58 -3.85 -11.03
N LYS A 226 -22.04 -2.77 -10.47
CA LYS A 226 -20.98 -2.78 -9.46
C LYS A 226 -21.36 -3.57 -8.22
N LYS A 227 -22.57 -3.34 -7.69
CA LYS A 227 -23.10 -4.10 -6.55
C LYS A 227 -23.21 -5.60 -6.84
N VAL A 228 -23.77 -5.97 -8.00
CA VAL A 228 -23.90 -7.39 -8.40
C VAL A 228 -22.53 -8.04 -8.58
N PHE A 229 -21.58 -7.34 -9.20
CA PHE A 229 -20.20 -7.81 -9.34
C PHE A 229 -19.56 -8.05 -7.97
N GLY A 230 -19.65 -7.08 -7.06
CA GLY A 230 -19.10 -7.22 -5.71
C GLY A 230 -19.70 -8.40 -4.96
N GLN A 231 -21.02 -8.61 -5.05
CA GLN A 231 -21.69 -9.75 -4.44
C GLN A 231 -21.19 -11.10 -5.02
N ALA A 232 -21.07 -11.20 -6.34
CA ALA A 232 -20.61 -12.41 -7.01
C ALA A 232 -19.16 -12.76 -6.64
N VAL A 233 -18.26 -11.78 -6.59
CA VAL A 233 -16.88 -11.98 -6.14
C VAL A 233 -16.85 -12.50 -4.71
N MET A 234 -17.60 -11.87 -3.81
CA MET A 234 -17.62 -12.26 -2.39
C MET A 234 -18.18 -13.66 -2.18
N GLU A 235 -19.20 -14.07 -2.94
CA GLU A 235 -19.76 -15.42 -2.88
C GLU A 235 -18.76 -16.48 -3.38
N LYS A 236 -18.08 -16.21 -4.49
CA LYS A 236 -17.02 -17.07 -5.04
C LYS A 236 -15.83 -17.17 -4.09
N VAL A 237 -15.49 -16.07 -3.42
CA VAL A 237 -14.45 -16.07 -2.39
C VAL A 237 -14.85 -16.96 -1.22
N LYS A 238 -16.06 -16.80 -0.66
CA LYS A 238 -16.53 -17.60 0.48
C LYS A 238 -16.58 -19.09 0.17
N THR A 239 -17.07 -19.46 -1.01
CA THR A 239 -17.26 -20.87 -1.41
C THR A 239 -15.94 -21.63 -1.46
N ASN A 240 -14.87 -20.96 -1.86
CA ASN A 240 -13.55 -21.57 -2.05
C ASN A 240 -12.56 -21.20 -0.93
N GLN A 241 -13.03 -20.57 0.15
CA GLN A 241 -12.17 -20.01 1.19
C GLN A 241 -11.35 -21.10 1.90
N ALA A 242 -11.99 -22.22 2.25
CA ALA A 242 -11.34 -23.31 2.98
C ALA A 242 -10.19 -23.95 2.20
N GLU A 243 -10.43 -24.28 0.92
CA GLU A 243 -9.41 -24.86 0.04
C GLU A 243 -8.24 -23.90 -0.20
N ARG A 244 -8.54 -22.59 -0.37
CA ARG A 244 -7.49 -21.59 -0.61
C ARG A 244 -6.65 -21.28 0.62
N VAL A 245 -7.26 -21.23 1.81
CA VAL A 245 -6.51 -21.09 3.07
C VAL A 245 -5.53 -22.24 3.24
N GLN A 246 -5.93 -23.46 2.86
CA GLN A 246 -5.06 -24.62 2.90
C GLN A 246 -3.93 -24.56 1.85
N SER A 247 -4.21 -24.21 0.59
CA SER A 247 -3.14 -24.08 -0.41
C SER A 247 -2.14 -22.98 -0.07
N ARG A 248 -2.59 -21.87 0.51
CA ARG A 248 -1.69 -20.79 0.91
C ARG A 248 -0.89 -21.11 2.16
N SER A 249 -1.44 -21.85 3.14
CA SER A 249 -0.63 -22.30 4.27
C SER A 249 0.50 -23.21 3.80
N GLU A 250 0.24 -24.11 2.85
CA GLU A 250 1.27 -24.95 2.21
C GLU A 250 2.32 -24.11 1.46
N GLU A 251 1.88 -23.11 0.69
CA GLU A 251 2.79 -22.21 -0.03
C GLU A 251 3.63 -21.34 0.92
N ARG A 252 3.05 -20.83 2.01
CA ARG A 252 3.76 -20.07 3.04
C ARG A 252 4.79 -20.94 3.76
N VAL A 253 4.46 -22.18 4.11
CA VAL A 253 5.41 -23.13 4.68
C VAL A 253 6.58 -23.36 3.71
N MET A 254 6.29 -23.56 2.43
CA MET A 254 7.32 -23.72 1.40
C MET A 254 8.19 -22.46 1.23
N ASN A 255 7.60 -21.26 1.23
CA ASN A 255 8.32 -20.00 1.09
C ASN A 255 9.14 -19.67 2.34
N ALA A 256 8.63 -19.95 3.54
CA ALA A 256 9.37 -19.84 4.80
C ALA A 256 10.59 -20.80 4.81
N GLN A 257 10.40 -22.04 4.38
CA GLN A 257 11.52 -22.99 4.22
C GLN A 257 12.56 -22.51 3.21
N LYS A 258 12.15 -21.96 2.07
CA LYS A 258 13.08 -21.38 1.08
C LYS A 258 13.88 -20.22 1.66
N LEU A 259 13.26 -19.36 2.45
CA LEU A 259 13.93 -18.25 3.12
C LEU A 259 14.91 -18.73 4.19
N GLU A 260 14.56 -19.74 4.98
CA GLU A 260 15.46 -20.34 5.98
C GLU A 260 16.66 -21.03 5.30
N VAL A 261 16.43 -21.76 4.22
CA VAL A 261 17.50 -22.37 3.40
C VAL A 261 18.39 -21.29 2.81
N SER A 262 17.83 -20.22 2.27
CA SER A 262 18.58 -19.08 1.74
C SER A 262 19.44 -18.40 2.82
N ALA A 263 18.90 -18.20 4.02
CA ALA A 263 19.62 -17.63 5.15
C ALA A 263 20.80 -18.52 5.58
N ARG A 264 20.60 -19.84 5.70
CA ARG A 264 21.67 -20.80 6.00
C ARG A 264 22.73 -20.87 4.90
N VAL A 265 22.34 -20.72 3.63
CA VAL A 265 23.27 -20.67 2.49
C VAL A 265 24.10 -19.38 2.53
N MET A 266 23.48 -18.24 2.81
CA MET A 266 24.16 -16.96 2.99
C MET A 266 25.14 -16.99 4.18
N GLU A 267 24.75 -17.60 5.31
CA GLU A 267 25.62 -17.79 6.46
C GLU A 267 26.84 -18.68 6.12
N LYS A 268 26.65 -19.77 5.38
CA LYS A 268 27.75 -20.62 4.90
C LYS A 268 28.66 -19.90 3.90
N LEU A 269 28.11 -19.05 3.03
CA LEU A 269 28.88 -18.22 2.12
C LEU A 269 29.68 -17.17 2.90
N GLN A 270 29.08 -16.47 3.86
CA GLN A 270 29.78 -15.53 4.73
C GLN A 270 30.84 -16.22 5.60
N ALA A 271 30.61 -17.44 6.09
CA ALA A 271 31.63 -18.21 6.80
C ALA A 271 32.80 -18.65 5.89
N ARG A 272 32.52 -18.87 4.59
CA ARG A 272 33.53 -19.20 3.59
C ARG A 272 34.31 -17.98 3.09
N PHE A 273 33.66 -16.84 2.94
CA PHE A 273 34.26 -15.60 2.40
C PHE A 273 34.73 -14.62 3.48
N GLY A 274 34.18 -14.69 4.69
CA GLY A 274 34.61 -13.92 5.87
C GLY A 274 35.79 -14.55 6.62
N LYS A 275 36.17 -15.79 6.27
CA LYS A 275 37.50 -16.34 6.54
C LYS A 275 38.41 -16.03 5.35
N THR A 276 38.72 -14.77 5.10
CA THR A 276 39.98 -14.47 4.42
C THR A 276 41.08 -15.05 5.31
N PRO A 277 41.90 -16.00 4.83
CA PRO A 277 43.05 -16.42 5.57
C PRO A 277 43.96 -15.20 5.68
N ALA A 278 44.09 -14.65 6.89
CA ALA A 278 45.23 -13.83 7.23
C ALA A 278 46.48 -14.69 7.00
N GLY A 279 47.11 -14.55 5.82
CA GLY A 279 48.37 -15.24 5.52
C GLY A 279 48.45 -16.02 4.21
N ILE A 280 47.73 -15.66 3.15
CA ILE A 280 48.26 -15.94 1.80
C ILE A 280 48.77 -14.62 1.23
N GLY A 281 50.04 -14.34 1.51
CA GLY A 281 50.82 -13.39 0.74
C GLY A 281 50.83 -13.86 -0.70
N LEU A 282 50.04 -13.22 -1.54
CA LEU A 282 50.22 -13.29 -2.97
C LEU A 282 51.40 -12.37 -3.30
N ASP A 283 52.60 -12.93 -3.29
CA ASP A 283 53.78 -12.32 -3.91
C ASP A 283 53.48 -12.17 -5.42
N VAL A 284 52.92 -11.03 -5.79
CA VAL A 284 52.89 -10.58 -7.19
C VAL A 284 54.22 -9.91 -7.48
N ALA A 285 55.28 -10.73 -7.51
CA ALA A 285 56.57 -10.37 -8.04
C ALA A 285 56.55 -10.54 -9.57
N GLY A 286 56.39 -9.42 -10.26
CA GLY A 286 57.12 -9.09 -11.49
C GLY A 286 56.93 -9.96 -12.72
N HIS A 287 56.22 -9.42 -13.72
CA HIS A 287 56.73 -9.36 -15.09
C HIS A 287 56.29 -8.05 -15.74
N ALA A 288 57.16 -7.05 -15.64
CA ALA A 288 57.13 -5.87 -16.49
C ALA A 288 57.63 -6.30 -17.88
N GLN A 289 56.75 -6.24 -18.88
CA GLN A 289 57.18 -6.20 -20.27
C GLN A 289 56.62 -4.94 -20.91
N ALA A 290 57.53 -4.02 -21.17
CA ALA A 290 57.31 -2.75 -21.83
C ALA A 290 56.89 -3.00 -23.29
N GLY A 291 55.64 -2.68 -23.62
CA GLY A 291 55.16 -2.47 -24.97
C GLY A 291 54.92 -0.98 -25.20
N LYS A 292 55.66 -0.40 -26.15
CA LYS A 292 55.65 1.01 -26.54
C LYS A 292 54.26 1.49 -27.02
N PRO A 293 54.00 2.80 -26.95
CA PRO A 293 52.76 3.41 -27.40
C PRO A 293 52.83 3.68 -28.91
N ASP A 294 51.86 3.17 -29.67
CA ASP A 294 51.60 3.65 -31.03
C ASP A 294 50.63 4.83 -30.99
N ASP A 295 51.26 5.96 -31.28
CA ASP A 295 50.78 7.21 -31.85
C ASP A 295 49.89 6.97 -33.08
N SER A 296 48.67 7.52 -33.07
CA SER A 296 48.04 8.26 -34.18
C SER A 296 46.51 8.32 -34.02
N GLY A 297 45.96 9.54 -33.94
CA GLY A 297 44.51 9.71 -33.94
C GLY A 297 43.99 11.09 -33.53
N GLN A 298 44.60 12.16 -34.04
CA GLN A 298 44.04 13.51 -33.99
C GLN A 298 42.77 13.63 -34.84
N ALA A 299 41.70 14.20 -34.28
CA ALA A 299 40.75 15.07 -34.99
C ALA A 299 39.92 15.86 -33.94
N GLN A 300 40.27 17.13 -33.71
CA GLN A 300 39.49 18.33 -34.10
C GLN A 300 38.13 18.43 -33.38
N ALA A 301 38.02 19.21 -32.29
CA ALA A 301 37.93 20.68 -32.27
C ALA A 301 36.71 21.23 -33.03
N GLY A 302 35.67 21.57 -32.28
CA GLY A 302 34.50 22.32 -32.76
C GLY A 302 33.81 23.05 -31.61
N LYS A 303 34.36 24.21 -31.22
CA LYS A 303 33.62 25.29 -30.57
C LYS A 303 32.73 25.97 -31.63
N PRO A 304 31.59 26.54 -31.24
CA PRO A 304 31.42 27.96 -31.50
C PRO A 304 30.81 28.73 -30.32
N ASP A 305 31.50 29.80 -29.96
CA ASP A 305 31.03 31.20 -29.93
C ASP A 305 29.60 31.51 -29.45
N ASP A 306 29.57 32.08 -28.24
CA ASP A 306 29.16 33.47 -27.97
C ASP A 306 28.15 34.13 -28.95
N ALA A 307 26.92 34.35 -28.47
CA ALA A 307 26.11 35.49 -28.87
C ALA A 307 25.04 35.76 -27.79
N GLY A 308 25.23 36.86 -27.06
CA GLY A 308 24.31 37.30 -26.03
C GLY A 308 22.97 37.84 -26.53
N LYS A 309 22.07 38.06 -25.56
CA LYS A 309 21.16 39.21 -25.47
C LYS A 309 20.31 39.09 -24.21
N LYS A 310 20.64 39.90 -23.19
CA LYS A 310 19.59 40.60 -22.42
C LYS A 310 19.04 41.69 -23.32
N PRO A 311 17.73 41.97 -23.26
CA PRO A 311 17.36 43.29 -22.77
C PRO A 311 16.11 43.32 -21.88
N ASP A 312 16.12 44.36 -21.04
CA ASP A 312 15.00 45.25 -20.72
C ASP A 312 13.85 44.76 -19.84
N SER A 313 14.05 45.06 -18.55
CA SER A 313 13.08 45.76 -17.71
C SER A 313 12.26 46.83 -18.45
N ILE A 314 10.93 46.69 -18.39
CA ILE A 314 9.98 47.81 -18.55
C ILE A 314 9.18 47.95 -17.23
N PRO A 315 9.19 49.13 -16.61
CA PRO A 315 8.23 49.55 -15.59
C PRO A 315 7.16 50.47 -16.21
N ALA A 316 5.90 50.30 -15.85
CA ALA A 316 4.85 51.34 -15.88
C ALA A 316 3.58 50.77 -15.19
N SER A 317 3.14 51.29 -14.05
CA SER A 317 2.43 52.57 -13.88
C SER A 317 0.98 52.52 -14.38
N GLY A 318 0.04 52.75 -13.46
CA GLY A 318 -1.10 53.64 -13.74
C GLY A 318 -2.49 53.07 -13.51
N GLY A 319 -3.01 53.27 -12.29
CA GLY A 319 -4.18 54.15 -12.04
C GLY A 319 -5.56 53.75 -12.58
N GLY A 320 -6.55 53.74 -11.67
CA GLY A 320 -7.95 53.83 -12.07
C GLY A 320 -8.92 53.60 -10.92
N LYS A 321 -9.19 54.65 -10.14
CA LYS A 321 -10.43 54.75 -9.35
C LYS A 321 -11.64 54.79 -10.30
N GLN A 322 -12.70 54.07 -9.96
CA GLN A 322 -14.06 54.61 -9.79
C GLN A 322 -14.84 53.68 -8.87
#